data_AF-A0A1B6MPS7-F1
#
_entry.id   AF-A0A1B6MPS7-F1
#
_cell.length_a   1.000
_cell.length_b   1.000
_cell.length_c   1.000
_cell.angle_alpha   90.00
_cell.angle_beta   90.00
_cell.angle_gamma   90.00
#
_symmetry.space_group_name_H-M   'P 1'
#
loop_
_entity.id
_entity.type
_entity.pdbx_description
1 polymer ?
#
loop_
_entity_poly.entity_id
_entity_poly.type
_entity_poly.pdbx_seq_one_letter_code
_entity_poly.pdbx_strand_id
1 'polypeptide(L)'
;GFQLGNEDLLSQPVPIFPNLLDYSQTVISNGNPTCQRFKEAQRKSLMKFEKDYNSTLTSFLDYVLPYTGIDETQMLKDFGPLYKEHILLLVWESFTPAVKAGLPLPDWASPIYPEPITYLTKRLLYEAAVGSFDQIKYLNGRMFQEMVGLMQSKANHTMNPDRRMYYYSGHDCTIMNLMIMLGSVEAEVGFVRTGSALIYELHRDPSSGNFYIQVLYIDGASPTLEPLQFNIPGCNSPCDFRQLLNITEKYYNITDWEEECR
;
A
#
# COMPACT_ATOMS: atom_id res chain seq x y z
N GLY A 1 -20.07 4.47 -29.64
CA GLY A 1 -18.61 4.31 -29.85
C GLY A 1 -18.41 2.94 -30.45
N PHE A 2 -17.62 2.84 -31.51
CA PHE A 2 -17.27 1.54 -32.08
C PHE A 2 -16.41 0.78 -31.07
N GLN A 3 -16.86 -0.42 -30.68
CA GLN A 3 -16.33 -1.17 -29.54
C GLN A 3 -15.61 -2.47 -29.94
N LEU A 4 -15.62 -2.84 -31.22
CA LEU A 4 -14.94 -4.03 -31.74
C LEU A 4 -14.19 -3.63 -33.01
N GLY A 5 -12.87 -3.47 -32.88
CA GLY A 5 -11.98 -3.34 -34.05
C GLY A 5 -11.67 -4.69 -34.70
N ASN A 6 -12.03 -5.79 -34.03
CA ASN A 6 -11.88 -7.16 -34.48
C ASN A 6 -13.05 -7.99 -33.89
N GLU A 7 -13.85 -8.65 -34.72
CA GLU A 7 -14.99 -9.45 -34.27
C GLU A 7 -14.55 -10.78 -33.64
N ASP A 8 -13.36 -11.28 -33.98
CA ASP A 8 -12.79 -12.51 -33.43
C ASP A 8 -12.06 -12.28 -32.09
N LEU A 9 -11.88 -11.01 -31.69
CA LEU A 9 -11.21 -10.64 -30.45
C LEU A 9 -12.03 -9.58 -29.69
N LEU A 10 -12.71 -10.02 -28.64
CA LEU A 10 -13.48 -9.17 -27.71
C LEU A 10 -12.56 -8.34 -26.79
N SER A 11 -11.62 -7.59 -27.39
CA SER A 11 -10.66 -6.73 -26.70
C SER A 11 -10.45 -5.43 -27.47
N GLN A 12 -10.10 -4.39 -26.74
CA GLN A 12 -9.71 -3.10 -27.30
C GLN A 12 -8.46 -2.58 -26.58
N PRO A 13 -7.56 -1.89 -27.28
CA PRO A 13 -6.42 -1.26 -26.63
C PRO A 13 -6.92 -0.12 -25.73
N VAL A 14 -6.62 -0.22 -24.43
CA VAL A 14 -6.82 0.86 -23.47
C VAL A 14 -5.43 1.38 -23.09
N PRO A 15 -5.10 2.66 -23.38
CA PRO A 15 -3.78 3.18 -23.07
C PRO A 15 -3.58 3.25 -21.55
N ILE A 16 -2.44 2.74 -21.09
CA ILE A 16 -2.00 2.83 -19.69
C ILE A 16 -0.82 3.78 -19.65
N PHE A 17 -0.95 4.85 -18.89
CA PHE A 17 0.09 5.84 -18.72
C PHE A 17 0.71 5.68 -17.33
N PRO A 18 2.05 5.62 -17.21
CA PRO A 18 2.68 5.63 -15.91
C PRO A 18 2.50 7.01 -15.27
N ASN A 19 2.18 7.05 -13.99
CA ASN A 19 2.49 8.19 -13.14
C ASN A 19 3.63 7.77 -12.20
N LEU A 20 4.48 8.73 -11.83
CA LEU A 20 5.64 8.49 -10.95
C LEU A 20 5.39 9.09 -9.57
N LEU A 21 4.14 8.96 -9.08
CA LEU A 21 3.67 9.55 -7.84
C LEU A 21 3.46 8.53 -6.70
N ASP A 22 3.38 7.24 -7.05
CA ASP A 22 3.45 6.12 -6.10
C ASP A 22 4.92 5.74 -5.90
N TYR A 23 5.43 5.96 -4.68
CA TYR A 23 6.81 5.65 -4.33
C TYR A 23 6.96 4.31 -3.59
N SER A 24 5.97 3.41 -3.64
CA SER A 24 5.99 2.06 -3.04
C SER A 24 7.29 1.28 -3.26
N GLN A 25 7.94 1.43 -4.41
CA GLN A 25 9.23 0.79 -4.70
C GLN A 25 10.33 1.17 -3.69
N THR A 26 10.24 2.34 -3.06
CA THR A 26 11.19 2.79 -2.02
C THR A 26 11.06 2.00 -0.71
N VAL A 27 9.99 1.22 -0.51
CA VAL A 27 9.83 0.37 0.68
C VAL A 27 10.88 -0.75 0.68
N ILE A 28 11.07 -1.41 -0.46
CA ILE A 28 11.93 -2.60 -0.60
C ILE A 28 13.27 -2.27 -1.26
N SER A 29 13.30 -1.27 -2.15
CA SER A 29 14.48 -0.93 -2.94
C SER A 29 15.17 0.34 -2.45
N ASN A 30 16.48 0.43 -2.67
CA ASN A 30 17.27 1.67 -2.59
C ASN A 30 17.29 2.43 -3.93
N GLY A 31 16.41 2.07 -4.87
CA GLY A 31 16.30 2.68 -6.19
C GLY A 31 15.78 4.11 -6.18
N ASN A 32 16.04 4.82 -7.28
CA ASN A 32 15.70 6.22 -7.48
C ASN A 32 14.24 6.37 -7.98
N PRO A 33 13.48 7.41 -7.58
CA PRO A 33 13.85 8.48 -6.67
C PRO A 33 13.86 8.03 -5.20
N THR A 34 14.98 8.25 -4.51
CA THR A 34 15.13 7.93 -3.09
C THR A 34 14.81 9.16 -2.25
N CYS A 35 13.81 9.07 -1.36
CA CYS A 35 13.53 10.10 -0.37
C CYS A 35 14.35 9.86 0.90
N GLN A 36 15.30 10.73 1.23
CA GLN A 36 16.17 10.54 2.40
C GLN A 36 15.38 10.59 3.71
N ARG A 37 14.45 11.53 3.84
CA ARG A 37 13.58 11.61 5.03
C ARG A 37 12.70 10.38 5.20
N PHE A 38 12.16 9.83 4.12
CA PHE A 38 11.46 8.53 4.17
C PHE A 38 12.40 7.44 4.69
N LYS A 39 13.60 7.31 4.12
CA LYS A 39 14.56 6.27 4.51
C LYS A 39 15.04 6.40 5.94
N GLU A 40 15.24 7.62 6.43
CA GLU A 40 15.58 7.86 7.84
C GLU A 40 14.43 7.46 8.77
N ALA A 41 13.19 7.81 8.42
CA ALA A 41 12.01 7.44 9.18
C ALA A 41 11.77 5.93 9.16
N GLN A 42 11.88 5.29 7.99
CA GLN A 42 11.81 3.85 7.81
C GLN A 42 12.88 3.14 8.65
N ARG A 43 14.14 3.60 8.62
CA ARG A 43 15.22 3.01 9.44
C ARG A 43 14.89 3.07 10.93
N LYS A 44 14.32 4.17 11.42
CA LYS A 44 13.91 4.29 12.83
C LYS A 44 12.81 3.29 13.18
N SER A 45 11.80 3.14 12.32
CA SER A 45 10.70 2.17 12.51
C SER A 45 11.21 0.72 12.47
N LEU A 46 12.08 0.39 11.51
CA LEU A 46 12.68 -0.94 11.39
C LEU A 46 13.63 -1.28 12.54
N MET A 47 14.43 -0.33 13.03
CA MET A 47 15.28 -0.58 14.22
C MET A 47 14.44 -0.85 15.48
N LYS A 48 13.26 -0.22 15.60
CA LYS A 48 12.32 -0.53 16.68
C LYS A 48 11.78 -1.95 16.51
N PHE A 49 11.36 -2.33 15.30
CA PHE A 49 10.92 -3.69 14.99
C PHE A 49 12.00 -4.73 15.33
N GLU A 50 13.23 -4.52 14.85
CA GLU A 50 14.37 -5.40 15.12
C GLU A 50 14.57 -5.57 16.63
N LYS A 51 14.55 -4.46 17.39
CA LYS A 51 14.69 -4.49 18.85
C LYS A 51 13.59 -5.31 19.54
N ASP A 52 12.33 -5.15 19.10
CA ASP A 52 11.18 -5.81 19.70
C ASP A 52 11.12 -7.31 19.34
N TYR A 53 11.66 -7.71 18.18
CA TYR A 53 11.55 -9.07 17.65
C TYR A 53 12.89 -9.81 17.45
N ASN A 54 14.03 -9.27 17.90
CA ASN A 54 15.36 -9.83 17.60
C ASN A 54 15.51 -11.33 17.93
N SER A 55 15.07 -11.75 19.12
CA SER A 55 15.13 -13.15 19.55
C SER A 55 14.28 -14.04 18.65
N THR A 56 13.05 -13.61 18.35
CA THR A 56 12.12 -14.29 17.45
C THR A 56 12.68 -14.42 16.04
N LEU A 57 13.25 -13.34 15.49
CA LEU A 57 13.89 -13.33 14.17
C LEU A 57 15.09 -14.29 14.15
N THR A 58 15.90 -14.30 15.20
CA THR A 58 17.06 -15.20 15.30
C THR A 58 16.61 -16.66 15.32
N SER A 59 15.64 -17.02 16.17
CA SER A 59 15.09 -18.39 16.21
C SER A 59 14.42 -18.79 14.90
N PHE A 60 13.77 -17.85 14.20
CA PHE A 60 13.20 -18.09 12.88
C PHE A 60 14.29 -18.39 11.84
N LEU A 61 15.36 -17.59 11.78
CA LEU A 61 16.49 -17.81 10.88
C LEU A 61 17.16 -19.17 11.13
N ASP A 62 17.49 -19.46 12.39
CA ASP A 62 18.10 -20.75 12.79
C ASP A 62 17.27 -21.94 12.32
N TYR A 63 15.94 -21.80 12.33
CA TYR A 63 15.01 -22.83 11.87
C TYR A 63 14.97 -22.97 10.34
N VAL A 64 14.90 -21.86 9.59
CA VAL A 64 14.66 -21.91 8.13
C VAL A 64 15.91 -22.11 7.29
N LEU A 65 17.08 -21.60 7.73
CA LEU A 65 18.31 -21.63 6.94
C LEU A 65 18.73 -23.04 6.47
N PRO A 66 18.59 -24.11 7.28
CA PRO A 66 18.90 -25.48 6.84
C PRO A 66 18.04 -25.98 5.67
N TYR A 67 16.87 -25.40 5.43
CA TYR A 67 15.91 -25.86 4.42
C TYR A 67 15.84 -24.98 3.18
N THR A 68 16.25 -23.71 3.27
CA THR A 68 16.03 -22.73 2.20
C THR A 68 17.21 -22.56 1.26
N GLY A 69 18.42 -22.95 1.67
CA GLY A 69 19.65 -22.72 0.91
C GLY A 69 20.03 -21.23 0.81
N ILE A 70 19.43 -20.37 1.64
CA ILE A 70 19.76 -18.95 1.72
C ILE A 70 21.16 -18.79 2.32
N ASP A 71 22.02 -18.03 1.65
CA ASP A 71 23.34 -17.66 2.16
C ASP A 71 23.19 -16.44 3.09
N GLU A 72 23.21 -16.68 4.40
CA GLU A 72 23.12 -15.63 5.42
C GLU A 72 24.23 -14.58 5.27
N THR A 73 25.44 -15.00 4.89
CA THR A 73 26.58 -14.07 4.72
C THR A 73 26.35 -13.15 3.53
N GLN A 74 25.75 -13.67 2.45
CA GLN A 74 25.38 -12.85 1.30
C GLN A 74 24.24 -11.88 1.65
N MET A 75 23.20 -12.34 2.35
CA MET A 75 22.10 -11.48 2.80
C MET A 75 22.61 -10.34 3.71
N LEU A 76 23.53 -10.64 4.62
CA LEU A 76 24.16 -9.62 5.47
C LEU A 76 24.96 -8.59 4.66
N LYS A 77 25.63 -8.99 3.56
CA LYS A 77 26.34 -8.05 2.68
C LYS A 77 25.38 -7.15 1.92
N ASP A 78 24.28 -7.70 1.41
CA ASP A 78 23.35 -6.99 0.53
C ASP A 78 22.42 -6.05 1.31
N PHE A 79 21.99 -6.46 2.50
CA PHE A 79 20.98 -5.75 3.29
C PHE A 79 21.50 -5.18 4.61
N GLY A 80 22.76 -5.48 4.98
CA GLY A 80 23.36 -4.98 6.20
C GLY A 80 22.60 -5.44 7.45
N PRO A 81 22.39 -4.56 8.46
CA PRO A 81 21.68 -4.92 9.69
C PRO A 81 20.26 -5.49 9.49
N LEU A 82 19.60 -5.16 8.37
CA LEU A 82 18.21 -5.56 8.09
C LEU A 82 18.09 -6.95 7.43
N TYR A 83 19.17 -7.72 7.38
CA TYR A 83 19.18 -8.99 6.65
C TYR A 83 18.16 -10.02 7.17
N LYS A 84 17.86 -10.01 8.49
CA LYS A 84 16.91 -10.95 9.10
C LYS A 84 15.48 -10.68 8.62
N GLU A 85 15.11 -9.41 8.54
CA GLU A 85 13.84 -8.92 8.02
C GLU A 85 13.68 -9.28 6.55
N HIS A 86 14.73 -9.14 5.75
CA HIS A 86 14.71 -9.54 4.35
C HIS A 86 14.57 -11.05 4.16
N ILE A 87 15.21 -11.87 4.99
CA ILE A 87 15.03 -13.34 4.99
C ILE A 87 13.60 -13.70 5.38
N LEU A 88 13.05 -13.07 6.42
CA LEU A 88 11.65 -13.26 6.85
C LEU A 88 10.68 -12.99 5.69
N LEU A 89 10.82 -11.83 5.04
CA LEU A 89 9.98 -11.45 3.91
C LEU A 89 10.12 -12.45 2.76
N LEU A 90 11.36 -12.82 2.39
CA LEU A 90 11.63 -13.74 1.29
C LEU A 90 11.00 -15.12 1.50
N VAL A 91 11.13 -15.70 2.69
CA VAL A 91 10.53 -17.01 3.01
C VAL A 91 9.01 -16.92 2.98
N TRP A 92 8.44 -15.86 3.55
CA TRP A 92 6.99 -15.64 3.55
C TRP A 92 6.41 -15.47 2.13
N GLU A 93 7.06 -14.64 1.31
CA GLU A 93 6.70 -14.40 -0.09
C GLU A 93 6.88 -15.65 -0.96
N SER A 94 7.74 -16.60 -0.56
CA SER A 94 7.90 -17.87 -1.28
C SER A 94 6.75 -18.84 -1.04
N PHE A 95 6.12 -18.80 0.14
CA PHE A 95 5.01 -19.70 0.49
C PHE A 95 3.66 -19.21 0.00
N THR A 96 3.38 -17.91 0.14
CA THR A 96 2.04 -17.35 -0.09
C THR A 96 1.51 -17.59 -1.50
N PRO A 97 2.27 -17.37 -2.60
CA PRO A 97 1.83 -17.67 -3.95
C PRO A 97 1.59 -19.16 -4.18
N ALA A 98 2.45 -20.03 -3.65
CA ALA A 98 2.31 -21.49 -3.79
C ALA A 98 1.00 -21.99 -3.17
N VAL A 99 0.70 -21.55 -1.94
CA VAL A 99 -0.56 -21.90 -1.26
C VAL A 99 -1.78 -21.35 -2.00
N LYS A 100 -1.72 -20.11 -2.49
CA LYS A 100 -2.80 -19.52 -3.31
C LYS A 100 -3.05 -20.28 -4.61
N ALA A 101 -2.02 -20.90 -5.18
CA ALA A 101 -2.11 -21.75 -6.37
C ALA A 101 -2.55 -23.20 -6.05
N GLY A 102 -2.84 -23.54 -4.78
CA GLY A 102 -3.20 -24.89 -4.36
C GLY A 102 -2.02 -25.87 -4.38
N LEU A 103 -0.78 -25.37 -4.39
CA LEU A 103 0.41 -26.19 -4.35
C LEU A 103 0.75 -26.56 -2.90
N PRO A 104 1.24 -27.79 -2.65
CA PRO A 104 1.68 -28.19 -1.32
C PRO A 104 2.94 -27.42 -0.91
N LEU A 105 3.03 -27.08 0.37
CA LEU A 105 4.27 -26.62 0.98
C LEU A 105 5.10 -27.83 1.45
N PRO A 106 6.43 -27.67 1.56
CA PRO A 106 7.27 -28.72 2.16
C PRO A 106 6.92 -28.92 3.65
N ASP A 107 7.09 -30.14 4.16
CA ASP A 107 6.67 -30.53 5.52
C ASP A 107 7.24 -29.61 6.62
N TRP A 108 8.47 -29.14 6.45
CA TRP A 108 9.13 -28.24 7.41
C TRP A 108 8.48 -26.85 7.50
N ALA A 109 7.60 -26.46 6.57
CA ALA A 109 6.88 -25.19 6.63
C ALA A 109 5.71 -25.21 7.62
N SER A 110 5.17 -26.39 7.95
CA SER A 110 3.97 -26.51 8.79
C SER A 110 4.07 -25.85 10.17
N PRO A 111 5.23 -25.86 10.88
CA PRO A 111 5.35 -25.21 12.18
C PRO A 111 5.40 -23.68 12.12
N ILE A 112 5.63 -23.11 10.93
CA ILE A 112 5.84 -21.65 10.77
C ILE A 112 4.77 -20.97 9.92
N TYR A 113 4.07 -21.70 9.04
CA TYR A 113 3.05 -21.19 8.12
C TYR A 113 1.69 -21.88 8.37
N PRO A 114 0.56 -21.16 8.35
CA PRO A 114 0.42 -19.73 8.03
C PRO A 114 0.90 -18.80 9.14
N GLU A 115 0.92 -19.26 10.39
CA GLU A 115 1.37 -18.50 11.56
C GLU A 115 2.51 -19.25 12.26
N PRO A 116 3.46 -18.54 12.90
CA PRO A 116 3.48 -17.09 13.17
C PRO A 116 4.13 -16.22 12.09
N ILE A 117 4.59 -16.81 10.97
CA ILE A 117 5.33 -16.05 9.94
C ILE A 117 4.49 -14.91 9.33
N THR A 118 3.18 -15.11 9.13
CA THR A 118 2.30 -14.08 8.57
C THR A 118 2.13 -12.90 9.51
N TYR A 119 1.95 -13.14 10.81
CA TYR A 119 1.93 -12.06 11.81
C TYR A 119 3.22 -11.21 11.76
N LEU A 120 4.39 -11.85 11.79
CA LEU A 120 5.68 -11.15 11.78
C LEU A 120 5.90 -10.36 10.49
N THR A 121 5.57 -10.95 9.33
CA THR A 121 5.70 -10.25 8.04
C THR A 121 4.73 -9.07 7.94
N LYS A 122 3.49 -9.19 8.43
CA LYS A 122 2.55 -8.07 8.48
C LYS A 122 3.11 -6.90 9.31
N ARG A 123 3.63 -7.20 10.50
CA ARG A 123 4.29 -6.21 11.37
C ARG A 123 5.45 -5.54 10.64
N LEU A 124 6.32 -6.33 10.00
CA LEU A 124 7.47 -5.83 9.25
C LEU A 124 7.05 -4.88 8.12
N LEU A 125 6.10 -5.28 7.28
CA LEU A 125 5.62 -4.45 6.17
C LEU A 125 5.00 -3.13 6.65
N TYR A 126 4.25 -3.18 7.76
CA TYR A 126 3.70 -1.98 8.38
C TYR A 126 4.81 -1.01 8.81
N GLU A 127 5.79 -1.49 9.58
CA GLU A 127 6.90 -0.68 10.06
C GLU A 127 7.78 -0.18 8.89
N ALA A 128 7.90 -0.96 7.82
CA ALA A 128 8.66 -0.59 6.62
C ALA A 128 7.96 0.50 5.77
N ALA A 129 6.63 0.47 5.64
CA ALA A 129 5.91 1.33 4.71
C ALA A 129 5.20 2.52 5.38
N VAL A 130 4.67 2.35 6.60
CA VAL A 130 3.71 3.27 7.23
C VAL A 130 3.95 3.45 8.74
N GLY A 131 5.13 3.09 9.25
CA GLY A 131 5.46 3.15 10.68
C GLY A 131 5.52 4.57 11.28
N SER A 132 5.48 5.62 10.45
CA SER A 132 5.60 7.01 10.89
C SER A 132 4.91 8.00 9.95
N PHE A 133 4.73 9.24 10.42
CA PHE A 133 4.17 10.34 9.63
C PHE A 133 4.96 10.59 8.33
N ASP A 134 6.29 10.69 8.41
CA ASP A 134 7.15 10.95 7.25
C ASP A 134 7.07 9.80 6.24
N GLN A 135 6.98 8.55 6.70
CA GLN A 135 6.75 7.41 5.82
C GLN A 135 5.42 7.53 5.08
N ILE A 136 4.33 7.90 5.78
CA ILE A 136 3.02 8.06 5.15
C ILE A 136 3.05 9.19 4.11
N LYS A 137 3.54 10.37 4.52
CA LYS A 137 3.61 11.57 3.69
C LYS A 137 4.45 11.36 2.43
N TYR A 138 5.67 10.83 2.55
CA TYR A 138 6.58 10.77 1.41
C TYR A 138 6.38 9.56 0.49
N LEU A 139 5.68 8.51 0.95
CA LEU A 139 5.40 7.34 0.11
C LEU A 139 4.28 7.57 -0.91
N ASN A 140 3.15 8.14 -0.48
CA ASN A 140 1.98 8.33 -1.35
C ASN A 140 1.30 9.70 -1.21
N GLY A 141 1.90 10.66 -0.49
CA GLY A 141 1.33 12.00 -0.33
C GLY A 141 1.13 12.72 -1.66
N ARG A 142 2.06 12.61 -2.62
CA ARG A 142 1.91 13.21 -3.96
C ARG A 142 0.84 12.52 -4.81
N MET A 143 0.73 11.19 -4.74
CA MET A 143 -0.35 10.46 -5.40
C MET A 143 -1.71 10.91 -4.83
N PHE A 144 -1.83 10.99 -3.50
CA PHE A 144 -3.06 11.46 -2.87
C PHE A 144 -3.36 12.94 -3.19
N GLN A 145 -2.33 13.79 -3.27
CA GLN A 145 -2.44 15.20 -3.68
C GLN A 145 -3.02 15.32 -5.09
N GLU A 146 -2.59 14.47 -6.03
CA GLU A 146 -3.17 14.40 -7.36
C GLU A 146 -4.65 13.98 -7.29
N MET A 147 -4.95 12.90 -6.57
CA MET A 147 -6.32 12.39 -6.42
C MET A 147 -7.28 13.47 -5.88
N VAL A 148 -6.92 14.16 -4.80
CA VAL A 148 -7.75 15.23 -4.24
C VAL A 148 -7.79 16.46 -5.14
N GLY A 149 -6.71 16.79 -5.84
CA GLY A 149 -6.66 17.88 -6.81
C GLY A 149 -7.59 17.64 -8.01
N LEU A 150 -7.67 16.40 -8.49
CA LEU A 150 -8.63 16.00 -9.52
C LEU A 150 -10.07 16.12 -9.01
N MET A 151 -10.36 15.66 -7.80
CA MET A 151 -11.69 15.81 -7.19
C MET A 151 -12.07 17.28 -6.98
N GLN A 152 -11.14 18.13 -6.52
CA GLN A 152 -11.33 19.58 -6.42
C GLN A 152 -11.60 20.22 -7.78
N SER A 153 -10.85 19.83 -8.81
CA SER A 153 -11.03 20.35 -10.17
C SER A 153 -12.39 19.95 -10.76
N LYS A 154 -12.86 18.74 -10.44
CA LYS A 154 -14.22 18.29 -10.79
C LYS A 154 -15.29 19.11 -10.07
N ALA A 155 -15.13 19.30 -8.76
CA ALA A 155 -16.06 20.06 -7.93
C ALA A 155 -16.16 21.54 -8.35
N ASN A 156 -15.04 22.13 -8.79
CA ASN A 156 -14.95 23.53 -9.21
C ASN A 156 -15.25 23.75 -10.69
N HIS A 157 -15.64 22.71 -11.44
CA HIS A 157 -15.89 22.78 -12.89
C HIS A 157 -14.68 23.28 -13.72
N THR A 158 -13.45 23.03 -13.25
CA THR A 158 -12.20 23.41 -13.94
C THR A 158 -11.50 22.21 -14.60
N MET A 159 -11.98 20.99 -14.37
CA MET A 159 -11.41 19.77 -14.95
C MET A 159 -11.55 19.76 -16.47
N ASN A 160 -10.43 19.57 -17.17
CA ASN A 160 -10.39 19.43 -18.62
C ASN A 160 -9.38 18.34 -19.05
N PRO A 161 -9.80 17.33 -19.82
CA PRO A 161 -11.19 17.00 -20.16
C PRO A 161 -12.00 16.58 -18.94
N ASP A 162 -13.33 16.70 -18.99
CA ASP A 162 -14.24 16.35 -17.89
C ASP A 162 -14.31 14.83 -17.65
N ARG A 163 -13.24 14.27 -17.07
CA ARG A 163 -13.13 12.86 -16.75
C ARG A 163 -14.11 12.50 -15.64
N ARG A 164 -14.52 11.23 -15.63
CA ARG A 164 -15.42 10.67 -14.62
C ARG A 164 -14.74 9.63 -13.72
N MET A 165 -13.57 9.15 -14.12
CA MET A 165 -12.93 8.01 -13.49
C MET A 165 -11.43 8.03 -13.79
N TYR A 166 -10.65 7.68 -12.77
CA TYR A 166 -9.21 7.51 -12.82
C TYR A 166 -8.87 6.16 -12.18
N TYR A 167 -7.95 5.43 -12.80
CA TYR A 167 -7.49 4.14 -12.30
C TYR A 167 -6.02 4.25 -11.96
N TYR A 168 -5.69 3.87 -10.73
CA TYR A 168 -4.34 3.82 -10.21
C TYR A 168 -4.00 2.37 -9.89
N SER A 169 -2.98 1.84 -10.56
CA SER A 169 -2.43 0.53 -10.23
C SER A 169 -1.21 0.73 -9.34
N GLY A 170 -1.33 0.35 -8.08
CA GLY A 170 -0.26 0.43 -7.10
C GLY A 170 0.05 -0.94 -6.47
N HIS A 171 0.75 -0.91 -5.35
CA HIS A 171 1.11 -2.09 -4.56
C HIS A 171 0.24 -2.23 -3.30
N ASP A 172 0.39 -3.34 -2.60
CA ASP A 172 -0.21 -3.58 -1.28
C ASP A 172 0.11 -2.45 -0.27
N CYS A 173 1.37 -2.00 -0.24
CA CYS A 173 1.81 -0.87 0.58
C CYS A 173 1.20 0.46 0.13
N THR A 174 0.80 0.61 -1.13
CA THR A 174 0.06 1.80 -1.63
C THR A 174 -1.31 1.85 -0.99
N ILE A 175 -2.08 0.76 -1.07
CA ILE A 175 -3.41 0.66 -0.45
C ILE A 175 -3.30 0.82 1.07
N MET A 176 -2.34 0.14 1.70
CA MET A 176 -2.07 0.26 3.14
C MET A 176 -1.82 1.71 3.55
N ASN A 177 -0.97 2.42 2.81
CA ASN A 177 -0.66 3.82 3.07
C ASN A 177 -1.88 4.73 2.95
N LEU A 178 -2.68 4.55 1.90
CA LEU A 178 -3.92 5.30 1.70
C LEU A 178 -4.94 5.05 2.82
N MET A 179 -5.07 3.82 3.31
CA MET A 179 -5.93 3.52 4.47
C MET A 179 -5.45 4.22 5.74
N ILE A 180 -4.14 4.15 6.04
CA ILE A 180 -3.56 4.82 7.21
C ILE A 180 -3.67 6.35 7.09
N MET A 181 -3.52 6.90 5.88
CA MET A 181 -3.72 8.33 5.61
C MET A 181 -5.16 8.79 5.93
N LEU A 182 -6.15 7.93 5.69
CA LEU A 182 -7.55 8.14 6.04
C LEU A 182 -7.86 7.89 7.53
N GLY A 183 -6.87 7.49 8.33
CA GLY A 183 -6.98 7.36 9.79
C GLY A 183 -7.18 5.94 10.31
N SER A 184 -7.11 4.91 9.46
CA SER A 184 -7.11 3.52 9.96
C SER A 184 -5.89 3.21 10.81
N VAL A 185 -6.02 2.19 11.65
CA VAL A 185 -4.92 1.64 12.44
C VAL A 185 -4.45 0.29 11.89
N GLU A 186 -3.23 -0.12 12.25
CA GLU A 186 -2.62 -1.40 11.84
C GLU A 186 -3.53 -2.64 12.01
N ALA A 187 -4.30 -2.66 13.11
CA ALA A 187 -5.22 -3.75 13.39
C ALA A 187 -6.35 -3.85 12.35
N GLU A 188 -6.79 -2.72 11.80
CA GLU A 188 -7.88 -2.63 10.83
C GLU A 188 -7.42 -2.90 9.39
N VAL A 189 -6.22 -2.41 9.01
CA VAL A 189 -5.73 -2.53 7.63
C VAL A 189 -5.46 -3.98 7.23
N GLY A 190 -5.04 -4.83 8.17
CA GLY A 190 -4.79 -6.24 7.86
C GLY A 190 -3.63 -6.41 6.87
N PHE A 191 -3.63 -7.55 6.17
CA PHE A 191 -2.77 -7.77 5.00
C PHE A 191 -3.59 -7.43 3.76
N VAL A 192 -3.09 -6.52 2.91
CA VAL A 192 -3.76 -6.14 1.66
C VAL A 192 -3.57 -7.25 0.64
N ARG A 193 -4.66 -7.81 0.13
CA ARG A 193 -4.61 -8.98 -0.74
C ARG A 193 -4.52 -8.58 -2.21
N THR A 194 -4.06 -9.52 -3.02
CA THR A 194 -4.11 -9.38 -4.48
C THR A 194 -5.56 -9.19 -4.92
N GLY A 195 -5.81 -8.17 -5.74
CA GLY A 195 -7.18 -7.83 -6.17
C GLY A 195 -7.94 -6.91 -5.21
N SER A 196 -7.34 -6.48 -4.10
CA SER A 196 -7.92 -5.42 -3.26
C SER A 196 -7.93 -4.07 -3.98
N ALA A 197 -8.89 -3.20 -3.64
CA ALA A 197 -8.99 -1.86 -4.21
C ALA A 197 -9.60 -0.87 -3.22
N LEU A 198 -9.15 0.39 -3.26
CA LEU A 198 -9.82 1.53 -2.63
C LEU A 198 -10.49 2.37 -3.71
N ILE A 199 -11.77 2.68 -3.52
CA ILE A 199 -12.59 3.46 -4.45
C ILE A 199 -12.98 4.75 -3.75
N TYR A 200 -12.70 5.88 -4.40
CA TYR A 200 -13.04 7.21 -3.91
C TYR A 200 -14.11 7.81 -4.82
N GLU A 201 -15.32 7.98 -4.29
CA GLU A 201 -16.46 8.51 -5.04
C GLU A 201 -16.79 9.92 -4.58
N LEU A 202 -16.67 10.89 -5.49
CA LEU A 202 -17.08 12.27 -5.26
C LEU A 202 -18.55 12.45 -5.65
N HIS A 203 -19.38 12.73 -4.66
CA HIS A 203 -20.82 12.96 -4.79
C HIS A 203 -21.15 14.44 -4.63
N ARG A 204 -22.22 14.90 -5.28
CA ARG A 204 -22.77 16.26 -5.10
C ARG A 204 -24.21 16.15 -4.66
N ASP A 205 -24.54 16.70 -3.50
CA ASP A 205 -25.93 16.77 -3.06
C ASP A 205 -26.71 17.74 -3.95
N PRO A 206 -27.82 17.30 -4.59
CA PRO A 206 -28.56 18.16 -5.51
C PRO A 206 -29.25 19.34 -4.81
N SER A 207 -29.53 19.23 -3.51
CA SER A 207 -30.29 20.23 -2.77
C SER A 207 -29.41 21.38 -2.27
N SER A 208 -28.31 21.05 -1.58
CA SER A 208 -27.36 21.99 -1.01
C SER A 208 -26.23 22.37 -1.97
N GLY A 209 -25.95 21.53 -2.97
CA GLY A 209 -24.77 21.67 -3.83
C GLY A 209 -23.45 21.29 -3.16
N ASN A 210 -23.48 20.81 -1.91
CA ASN A 210 -22.29 20.39 -1.18
C ASN A 210 -21.71 19.09 -1.78
N PHE A 211 -20.39 18.93 -1.63
CA PHE A 211 -19.66 17.76 -2.09
C PHE A 211 -19.32 16.83 -0.93
N TYR A 212 -19.49 15.54 -1.18
CA TYR A 212 -19.20 14.47 -0.22
C TYR A 212 -18.31 13.43 -0.88
N ILE A 213 -17.53 12.74 -0.07
CA ILE A 213 -16.69 11.62 -0.48
C ILE A 213 -17.19 10.35 0.20
N GLN A 214 -17.39 9.31 -0.61
CA GLN A 214 -17.57 7.95 -0.12
C GLN A 214 -16.32 7.16 -0.49
N VAL A 215 -15.75 6.47 0.50
CA VAL A 215 -14.64 5.55 0.27
C VAL A 215 -15.14 4.14 0.43
N LEU A 216 -14.83 3.28 -0.54
CA LEU A 216 -15.17 1.85 -0.52
C LEU A 216 -13.89 1.03 -0.59
N TYR A 217 -13.90 -0.14 0.03
CA TYR A 217 -12.82 -1.11 0.00
C TYR A 217 -13.30 -2.45 -0.54
N ILE A 218 -12.61 -2.96 -1.55
CA ILE A 218 -12.74 -4.34 -2.01
C ILE A 218 -11.59 -5.13 -1.39
N ASP A 219 -11.90 -6.23 -0.72
CA ASP A 219 -10.91 -7.01 0.05
C ASP A 219 -10.02 -7.94 -0.77
N GLY A 220 -10.39 -8.22 -2.03
CA GLY A 220 -9.66 -9.12 -2.93
C GLY A 220 -9.76 -10.60 -2.53
N ALA A 221 -10.67 -10.97 -1.63
CA ALA A 221 -10.81 -12.35 -1.14
C ALA A 221 -12.24 -12.84 -0.98
N SER A 222 -13.19 -11.95 -0.66
CA SER A 222 -14.60 -12.30 -0.57
C SER A 222 -15.11 -12.85 -1.92
N PRO A 223 -15.94 -13.91 -1.95
CA PRO A 223 -16.44 -14.47 -3.21
C PRO A 223 -17.22 -13.46 -4.06
N THR A 224 -17.88 -12.49 -3.41
CA THR A 224 -18.68 -11.46 -4.09
C THR A 224 -17.85 -10.26 -4.52
N LEU A 225 -16.67 -10.04 -3.92
CA LEU A 225 -15.84 -8.84 -4.10
C LEU A 225 -16.65 -7.54 -3.95
N GLU A 226 -17.70 -7.58 -3.11
CA GLU A 226 -18.58 -6.44 -2.91
C GLU A 226 -17.81 -5.29 -2.24
N PRO A 227 -17.88 -4.07 -2.79
CA PRO A 227 -17.26 -2.91 -2.16
C PRO A 227 -17.89 -2.63 -0.80
N LEU A 228 -17.09 -2.69 0.25
CA LEU A 228 -17.52 -2.38 1.61
C LEU A 228 -17.23 -0.92 1.92
N GLN A 229 -18.14 -0.26 2.62
CA GLN A 229 -17.91 1.12 3.04
C GLN A 229 -16.70 1.21 3.98
N PHE A 230 -15.74 2.04 3.61
CA PHE A 230 -14.57 2.32 4.42
C PHE A 230 -14.88 3.42 5.43
N ASN A 231 -14.62 3.16 6.71
CA ASN A 231 -14.83 4.11 7.78
C ASN A 231 -13.66 5.10 7.87
N ILE A 232 -13.94 6.40 7.90
CA ILE A 232 -12.94 7.46 8.04
C ILE A 232 -13.11 8.06 9.45
N PRO A 233 -12.23 7.72 10.41
CA PRO A 233 -12.34 8.23 11.77
C PRO A 233 -12.35 9.77 11.79
N GLY A 234 -13.29 10.34 12.55
CA GLY A 234 -13.45 11.78 12.62
C GLY A 234 -14.18 12.39 11.41
N CYS A 235 -14.83 11.58 10.56
CA CYS A 235 -15.76 12.04 9.54
C CYS A 235 -17.08 11.24 9.55
N ASN A 236 -18.17 11.87 9.14
CA ASN A 236 -19.45 11.17 8.94
C ASN A 236 -19.42 10.33 7.66
N SER A 237 -20.42 9.47 7.47
CA SER A 237 -20.63 8.78 6.19
C SER A 237 -21.94 9.20 5.52
N PRO A 238 -21.90 9.67 4.26
CA PRO A 238 -20.70 10.00 3.48
C PRO A 238 -19.95 11.20 4.08
N CYS A 239 -18.65 11.27 3.85
CA CYS A 239 -17.77 12.26 4.48
C CYS A 239 -17.86 13.60 3.75
N ASP A 240 -17.95 14.72 4.46
CA ASP A 240 -17.87 16.04 3.82
C ASP A 240 -16.52 16.21 3.12
N PHE A 241 -16.51 16.65 1.86
CA PHE A 241 -15.27 16.69 1.08
C PHE A 241 -14.24 17.66 1.69
N ARG A 242 -14.69 18.79 2.26
CA ARG A 242 -13.79 19.75 2.91
C ARG A 242 -13.22 19.18 4.22
N GLN A 243 -14.02 18.41 4.95
CA GLN A 243 -13.57 17.69 6.14
C GLN A 243 -12.50 16.65 5.79
N LEU A 244 -12.68 15.87 4.71
CA LEU A 244 -11.65 14.94 4.21
C LEU A 244 -10.33 15.68 3.92
N LEU A 245 -10.39 16.78 3.18
CA LEU A 245 -9.21 17.58 2.85
C LEU A 245 -8.49 18.03 4.13
N ASN A 246 -9.23 18.54 5.12
CA ASN A 246 -8.65 19.01 6.38
C ASN A 246 -7.96 17.90 7.18
N ILE A 247 -8.58 16.72 7.33
CA ILE A 247 -7.97 15.62 8.10
C ILE A 247 -6.72 15.04 7.43
N THR A 248 -6.64 15.12 6.09
CA THR A 248 -5.55 14.52 5.30
C THR A 248 -4.49 15.54 4.84
N GLU A 249 -4.72 16.85 4.98
CA GLU A 249 -3.87 17.94 4.45
C GLU A 249 -2.40 17.76 4.80
N LYS A 250 -2.10 17.39 6.05
CA LYS A 250 -0.74 17.17 6.54
C LYS A 250 0.06 16.14 5.74
N TYR A 251 -0.60 15.19 5.07
CA TYR A 251 0.06 14.12 4.30
C TYR A 251 0.26 14.48 2.83
N TYR A 252 -0.61 15.29 2.24
CA TYR A 252 -0.60 15.54 0.79
C TYR A 252 -0.18 16.96 0.41
N ASN A 253 -0.16 17.90 1.35
CA ASN A 253 0.27 19.28 1.08
C ASN A 253 1.81 19.33 0.93
N ILE A 254 2.29 18.84 -0.21
CA ILE A 254 3.70 18.77 -0.59
C ILE A 254 3.92 19.80 -1.70
N THR A 255 4.77 20.80 -1.45
CA THR A 255 5.04 21.85 -2.43
C THR A 255 6.18 21.46 -3.36
N ASP A 256 7.24 20.91 -2.79
CA ASP A 256 8.40 20.38 -3.52
C ASP A 256 8.84 19.09 -2.84
N TRP A 257 8.49 17.96 -3.45
CA TRP A 257 8.82 16.65 -2.89
C TRP A 257 10.33 16.43 -2.85
N GLU A 258 11.09 16.94 -3.84
CA GLU A 258 12.54 16.72 -3.89
C GLU A 258 13.25 17.53 -2.80
N GLU A 259 12.85 18.78 -2.59
CA GLU A 259 13.38 19.61 -1.50
C GLU A 259 12.97 19.04 -0.14
N GLU A 260 11.69 18.69 0.03
CA GLU A 260 11.20 18.13 1.29
C GLU A 260 11.75 16.74 1.60
N CYS A 261 12.29 16.01 0.62
CA CYS A 261 12.88 14.68 0.81
C CYS A 261 14.37 14.68 1.10
N ARG A 262 15.07 15.81 0.95
CA ARG A 262 16.46 15.99 1.40
C ARG A 262 16.52 16.06 2.93
#